data_AF-A0A1U7WLQ6-F1
#
_entry.id   AF-A0A1U7WLQ6-F1
#
_cell.length_a   1.000
_cell.length_b   1.000
_cell.length_c   1.000
_cell.angle_alpha   90.00
_cell.angle_beta   90.00
_cell.angle_gamma   90.00
#
_symmetry.space_group_name_H-M   'P 1'
#
loop_
_entity.id
_entity.type
_entity.pdbx_description
1 polymer ?
#
loop_
_entity_poly.entity_id
_entity_poly.type
_entity_poly.pdbx_seq_one_letter_code
_entity_poly.pdbx_strand_id
1 'polypeptide(L)'
;MKVNVDGGTGGSPPSTVTVAVAVKSAEGKGTQRAVKWAVEKLLAKAHRFVFIHVMPTITTIPTPSGESTLVDELEADVVKLYMEDKRGQCEEIFIPFKILCKRKNVETLVLEGNPATVLLKYVNDSGIKSLVLGSYSPNYFSS
;
A
#
# COMPACT_ATOMS: atom_id res chain seq x y z
N MET A 1 -25.98 44.75 36.81
CA MET A 1 -25.29 43.46 36.98
C MET A 1 -24.99 42.89 35.59
N LYS A 2 -23.70 42.60 35.34
CA LYS A 2 -23.19 41.85 34.19
C LYS A 2 -23.74 40.43 34.21
N VAL A 3 -24.01 39.83 33.05
CA VAL A 3 -23.42 38.53 32.67
C VAL A 3 -23.22 38.46 31.16
N ASN A 4 -22.16 37.75 30.81
CA ASN A 4 -21.34 37.84 29.61
C ASN A 4 -21.80 36.89 28.50
N VAL A 5 -21.48 37.27 27.26
CA VAL A 5 -21.42 36.40 26.08
C VAL A 5 -20.29 35.39 26.27
N ASP A 6 -20.48 34.15 25.83
CA ASP A 6 -19.38 33.38 25.23
C ASP A 6 -19.93 32.48 24.10
N GLY A 7 -19.53 32.83 22.87
CA GLY A 7 -19.69 32.01 21.69
C GLY A 7 -18.64 30.91 21.67
N GLY A 8 -19.09 29.66 21.64
CA GLY A 8 -18.23 28.50 21.41
C GLY A 8 -18.00 28.31 19.91
N THR A 9 -16.82 28.70 19.42
CA THR A 9 -16.29 28.24 18.13
C THR A 9 -16.02 26.73 18.23
N GLY A 10 -16.88 25.92 17.61
CA GLY A 10 -16.65 24.51 17.38
C GLY A 10 -15.47 24.33 16.41
N GLY A 11 -14.26 24.24 16.94
CA GLY A 11 -13.09 23.83 16.18
C GLY A 11 -13.27 22.39 15.73
N SER A 12 -13.56 22.18 14.45
CA SER A 12 -13.51 20.85 13.84
C SER A 12 -12.12 20.25 14.15
N PRO A 13 -12.03 18.99 14.60
CA PRO A 13 -10.74 18.36 14.84
C PRO A 13 -9.89 18.46 13.57
N PRO A 14 -8.56 18.66 13.70
CA PRO A 14 -7.68 18.70 12.54
C PRO A 14 -7.91 17.43 11.75
N SER A 15 -8.37 17.57 10.50
CA SER A 15 -8.62 16.45 9.62
C SER A 15 -7.31 15.73 9.39
N THR A 16 -7.07 14.63 10.11
CA THR A 16 -5.88 13.80 9.90
C THR A 16 -5.93 13.24 8.49
N VAL A 17 -4.90 13.55 7.70
CA VAL A 17 -4.77 13.08 6.33
C VAL A 17 -4.03 11.74 6.38
N THR A 18 -4.73 10.68 5.99
CA THR A 18 -4.17 9.33 5.85
C THR A 18 -4.06 9.01 4.36
N VAL A 19 -2.86 8.66 3.91
CA VAL A 19 -2.52 8.45 2.50
C VAL A 19 -2.04 7.02 2.31
N ALA A 20 -2.60 6.34 1.31
CA ALA A 20 -2.10 5.08 0.81
C ALA A 20 -1.62 5.22 -0.63
N VAL A 21 -0.52 4.56 -0.96
CA VAL A 21 0.04 4.53 -2.31
C VAL A 21 0.20 3.09 -2.74
N ALA A 22 -0.46 2.70 -3.83
CA ALA A 22 -0.34 1.35 -4.37
C ALA A 22 0.97 1.19 -5.16
N VAL A 23 1.68 0.11 -4.89
CA VAL A 23 2.99 -0.22 -5.45
C VAL A 23 2.90 -1.59 -6.11
N LYS A 24 2.95 -1.65 -7.45
CA LYS A 24 2.94 -2.92 -8.19
C LYS A 24 4.34 -3.49 -8.39
N SER A 25 5.28 -2.64 -8.76
CA SER A 25 6.67 -2.99 -9.12
C SER A 25 7.56 -1.77 -8.90
N ALA A 26 8.82 -1.98 -8.49
CA ALA A 26 9.80 -0.91 -8.27
C ALA A 26 10.26 -0.26 -9.58
N GLU A 27 10.39 -1.05 -10.65
CA GLU A 27 10.77 -0.63 -12.00
C GLU A 27 9.61 -0.04 -12.82
N GLY A 28 8.37 -0.18 -12.36
CA GLY A 28 7.19 0.34 -13.05
C GLY A 28 7.14 1.87 -13.10
N LYS A 29 7.19 2.46 -14.31
CA LYS A 29 7.09 3.93 -14.52
C LYS A 29 5.83 4.55 -13.90
N GLY A 30 4.70 3.83 -13.94
CA GLY A 30 3.44 4.27 -13.32
C GLY A 30 3.57 4.37 -11.79
N THR A 31 4.13 3.34 -11.16
CA THR A 31 4.44 3.30 -9.72
C THR A 31 5.38 4.45 -9.34
N GLN A 32 6.50 4.60 -10.04
CA GLN A 32 7.51 5.61 -9.73
C GLN A 32 6.94 7.03 -9.78
N ARG A 33 6.11 7.35 -10.78
CA ARG A 33 5.44 8.65 -10.88
C ARG A 33 4.45 8.87 -9.73
N ALA A 34 3.63 7.88 -9.42
CA ALA A 34 2.65 7.95 -8.34
C ALA A 34 3.33 8.15 -6.97
N VAL A 35 4.37 7.36 -6.68
CA VAL A 35 5.14 7.48 -5.44
C VAL A 35 5.81 8.84 -5.34
N LYS A 36 6.52 9.28 -6.38
CA LYS A 36 7.19 10.59 -6.39
C LYS A 36 6.19 11.72 -6.15
N TRP A 37 5.07 11.71 -6.86
CA TRP A 37 4.02 12.71 -6.68
C TRP A 37 3.43 12.69 -5.27
N ALA A 38 3.13 11.51 -4.71
CA ALA A 38 2.58 11.39 -3.37
C ALA A 38 3.57 11.88 -2.29
N VAL A 39 4.86 11.54 -2.44
CA VAL A 39 5.94 12.01 -1.56
C VAL A 39 6.06 13.53 -1.62
N GLU A 40 6.03 14.12 -2.81
CA GLU A 40 6.15 15.57 -2.97
C GLU A 40 4.92 16.36 -2.47
N LYS A 41 3.71 15.83 -2.68
CA LYS A 41 2.46 16.58 -2.45
C LYS A 41 1.77 16.26 -1.12
N LEU A 42 1.89 15.03 -0.65
CA LEU A 42 1.07 14.52 0.46
C LEU A 42 1.89 14.15 1.70
N LEU A 43 3.11 13.64 1.56
CA LEU A 43 3.91 13.15 2.69
C LEU A 43 4.15 14.20 3.80
N ALA A 44 4.30 15.48 3.43
CA ALA A 44 4.48 16.54 4.41
C ALA A 44 3.26 16.73 5.32
N LYS A 45 2.05 16.55 4.76
CA LYS A 45 0.74 16.80 5.39
C LYS A 45 0.10 15.54 5.99
N ALA A 46 0.55 14.37 5.54
CA ALA A 46 0.04 13.09 5.99
C ALA A 46 0.44 12.84 7.45
N HIS A 47 -0.54 12.53 8.28
CA HIS A 47 -0.30 11.97 9.61
C HIS A 47 0.18 10.52 9.51
N ARG A 48 -0.41 9.79 8.54
CA ARG A 48 -0.10 8.40 8.26
C ARG A 48 0.05 8.20 6.75
N PHE A 49 1.16 7.58 6.35
CA PHE A 49 1.53 7.37 4.96
C PHE A 49 1.97 5.92 4.75
N VAL A 50 1.22 5.16 3.96
CA VAL A 50 1.43 3.72 3.76
C VAL A 50 1.69 3.40 2.29
N PHE A 51 2.74 2.62 2.02
CA PHE A 51 2.91 1.94 0.75
C PHE A 51 2.26 0.56 0.82
N ILE A 52 1.45 0.22 -0.18
CA ILE A 52 0.73 -1.06 -0.23
C ILE A 52 1.12 -1.82 -1.49
N HIS A 53 1.58 -3.05 -1.31
CA HIS A 53 1.74 -4.02 -2.39
C HIS A 53 0.66 -5.09 -2.24
N VAL A 54 0.03 -5.47 -3.35
CA VAL A 54 -0.89 -6.61 -3.37
C VAL A 54 -0.23 -7.73 -4.17
N MET A 55 0.20 -8.77 -3.48
CA MET A 55 0.72 -9.98 -4.10
C MET A 55 -0.43 -10.87 -4.57
N PRO A 56 -0.25 -11.65 -5.66
CA PRO A 56 -1.25 -12.61 -6.09
C PRO A 56 -1.53 -13.66 -5.01
N THR A 57 -2.75 -14.22 -5.02
CA THR A 57 -3.08 -15.35 -4.16
C THR A 57 -2.17 -16.54 -4.47
N ILE A 58 -1.57 -17.11 -3.44
CA ILE A 58 -0.71 -18.28 -3.58
C ILE A 58 -1.61 -19.52 -3.57
N THR A 59 -1.82 -20.12 -4.74
CA THR A 59 -2.59 -21.37 -4.89
C THR A 59 -1.69 -22.60 -4.97
N THR A 60 -0.40 -22.40 -5.25
CA THR A 60 0.58 -23.47 -5.46
C THR A 60 1.94 -23.11 -4.89
N ILE A 61 2.65 -24.10 -4.37
CA ILE A 61 4.00 -23.95 -3.83
C ILE A 61 4.97 -24.82 -4.64
N PRO A 62 6.10 -24.28 -5.13
CA PRO A 62 7.10 -25.06 -5.84
C PRO A 62 7.80 -26.04 -4.89
N THR A 63 8.01 -27.26 -5.35
CA THR A 63 8.75 -28.31 -4.66
C THR A 63 10.21 -28.33 -5.12
N PRO A 64 11.14 -28.88 -4.32
CA PRO A 64 12.55 -29.03 -4.71
C PRO A 64 12.74 -29.83 -6.01
N SER A 65 11.80 -30.72 -6.35
CA SER A 65 11.81 -31.50 -7.60
C SER A 65 11.46 -30.68 -8.84
N GLY A 66 11.07 -29.40 -8.69
CA GLY A 66 10.70 -28.51 -9.79
C GLY A 66 9.22 -28.54 -10.18
N GLU A 67 8.41 -29.36 -9.52
CA GLU A 67 6.95 -29.38 -9.68
C GLU A 67 6.29 -28.40 -8.69
N SER A 68 4.98 -28.18 -8.81
CA SER A 68 4.22 -27.35 -7.88
C SER A 68 3.09 -28.14 -7.25
N THR A 69 2.96 -28.05 -5.93
CA THR A 69 1.90 -28.71 -5.16
C THR A 69 0.83 -27.70 -4.78
N LEU A 70 -0.44 -28.12 -4.76
CA LEU A 70 -1.54 -27.27 -4.31
C LEU A 70 -1.38 -26.97 -2.82
N VAL A 71 -1.70 -25.74 -2.41
CA VAL A 71 -1.65 -25.35 -0.99
C VAL A 71 -2.54 -26.23 -0.11
N ASP A 72 -3.67 -26.71 -0.64
CA ASP A 72 -4.63 -27.56 0.07
C ASP A 72 -4.09 -28.98 0.35
N GLU A 73 -3.05 -29.40 -0.38
CA GLU A 73 -2.41 -30.71 -0.22
C GLU A 73 -1.22 -30.67 0.75
N LEU A 74 -0.87 -29.49 1.26
CA LEU A 74 0.29 -29.25 2.10
C LEU A 74 -0.11 -29.01 3.55
N GLU A 75 0.81 -29.30 4.47
CA GLU A 75 0.64 -28.96 5.88
C GLU A 75 0.55 -27.44 6.07
N ALA A 76 -0.35 -27.00 6.94
CA ALA A 76 -0.61 -25.58 7.18
C ALA A 76 0.66 -24.78 7.57
N ASP A 77 1.58 -25.40 8.31
CA ASP A 77 2.85 -24.76 8.69
C ASP A 77 3.80 -24.56 7.51
N VAL A 78 3.82 -25.49 6.54
CA VAL A 78 4.59 -25.35 5.30
C VAL A 78 4.03 -24.21 4.47
N VAL A 79 2.71 -24.15 4.32
CA VAL A 79 2.02 -23.07 3.60
C VAL A 79 2.31 -21.72 4.26
N LYS A 80 2.15 -21.64 5.59
CA LYS A 80 2.43 -20.42 6.36
C LYS A 80 3.86 -19.93 6.18
N LEU A 81 4.84 -20.82 6.33
CA LEU A 81 6.26 -20.49 6.17
C LEU A 81 6.55 -19.93 4.77
N TYR A 82 6.01 -20.57 3.74
CA TYR A 82 6.17 -20.09 2.37
C TYR A 82 5.52 -18.73 2.14
N MET A 83 4.31 -18.51 2.66
CA MET A 83 3.62 -17.22 2.56
C MET A 83 4.38 -16.11 3.29
N GLU A 84 4.95 -16.39 4.46
CA GLU A 84 5.78 -15.44 5.21
C GLU A 84 7.05 -15.09 4.44
N ASP A 85 7.74 -16.08 3.87
CA ASP A 85 8.91 -15.87 3.02
C ASP A 85 8.58 -15.02 1.78
N LYS A 86 7.49 -15.34 1.07
CA LYS A 86 7.02 -14.55 -0.07
C LYS A 86 6.63 -13.12 0.30
N ARG A 87 6.01 -12.93 1.46
CA ARG A 87 5.69 -11.60 1.99
C ARG A 87 6.97 -10.81 2.29
N GLY A 88 7.97 -11.47 2.88
CA GLY A 88 9.30 -10.89 3.13
C GLY A 88 9.98 -10.44 1.85
N GLN A 89 9.97 -11.27 0.80
CA GLN A 89 10.50 -10.90 -0.52
C GLN A 89 9.75 -9.68 -1.10
N CYS A 90 8.42 -9.65 -0.95
CA CYS A 90 7.63 -8.52 -1.44
C CYS A 90 7.94 -7.20 -0.72
N GLU A 91 8.35 -7.22 0.56
CA GLU A 91 8.71 -6.00 1.28
C GLU A 91 9.92 -5.27 0.67
N GLU A 92 10.80 -5.99 -0.04
CA GLU A 92 11.98 -5.41 -0.69
C GLU A 92 11.59 -4.38 -1.77
N ILE A 93 10.39 -4.52 -2.38
CA ILE A 93 9.87 -3.57 -3.38
C ILE A 93 9.81 -2.14 -2.84
N PHE A 94 9.65 -1.98 -1.53
CA PHE A 94 9.48 -0.68 -0.89
C PHE A 94 10.80 0.00 -0.57
N ILE A 95 11.93 -0.73 -0.51
CA ILE A 95 13.25 -0.19 -0.17
C ILE A 95 13.57 1.10 -0.96
N PRO A 96 13.50 1.12 -2.31
CA PRO A 96 13.79 2.34 -3.06
C PRO A 96 12.84 3.50 -2.74
N PHE A 97 11.58 3.19 -2.41
CA PHE A 97 10.57 4.20 -2.10
C PHE A 97 10.71 4.76 -0.69
N LYS A 98 11.13 3.96 0.30
CA LYS A 98 11.45 4.42 1.66
C LYS A 98 12.59 5.43 1.64
N ILE A 99 13.61 5.21 0.79
CA ILE A 99 14.74 6.14 0.61
C ILE A 99 14.26 7.52 0.13
N LEU A 100 13.23 7.58 -0.73
CA LEU A 100 12.66 8.84 -1.22
C LEU A 100 11.95 9.68 -0.13
N CYS A 101 11.55 9.07 0.98
CA CYS A 101 10.76 9.72 2.04
C CYS A 101 11.58 10.59 3.01
N LYS A 102 12.89 10.81 2.77
CA LYS A 102 13.76 11.75 3.52
C LYS A 102 13.67 11.64 5.06
N ARG A 103 13.69 10.42 5.59
CA ARG A 103 13.61 10.08 7.04
C ARG A 103 12.24 10.25 7.72
N LYS A 104 11.16 10.55 6.99
CA LYS A 104 9.83 10.34 7.56
C LYS A 104 9.55 8.84 7.68
N ASN A 105 9.02 8.43 8.83
CA ASN A 105 8.54 7.07 9.01
C ASN A 105 7.33 6.85 8.08
N VAL A 106 7.43 5.85 7.23
CA VAL A 106 6.35 5.42 6.32
C VAL A 106 6.08 3.97 6.58
N GLU A 107 4.80 3.61 6.59
CA GLU A 107 4.36 2.24 6.78
C GLU A 107 4.47 1.48 5.45
N THR A 108 4.73 0.18 5.55
CA THR A 108 4.63 -0.74 4.42
C THR A 108 3.66 -1.85 4.75
N LEU A 109 2.96 -2.30 3.71
CA LEU A 109 1.98 -3.35 3.84
C LEU A 109 1.95 -4.21 2.59
N VAL A 110 2.14 -5.51 2.77
CA VAL A 110 1.90 -6.52 1.74
C VAL A 110 0.59 -7.23 2.05
N LEU A 111 -0.36 -7.13 1.11
CA LEU A 111 -1.65 -7.84 1.14
C LEU A 111 -1.69 -8.88 0.04
N GLU A 112 -2.61 -9.83 0.16
CA GLU A 112 -2.80 -10.90 -0.82
C GLU A 112 -4.18 -10.81 -1.46
N GLY A 113 -4.26 -11.06 -2.77
CA GLY A 113 -5.52 -11.23 -3.49
C GLY A 113 -5.66 -10.37 -4.73
N ASN A 114 -6.90 -10.09 -5.11
CA ASN A 114 -7.19 -9.21 -6.23
C ASN A 114 -6.87 -7.75 -5.86
N PRO A 115 -5.97 -7.05 -6.58
CA PRO A 115 -5.53 -5.69 -6.21
C PRO A 115 -6.67 -4.70 -6.02
N ALA A 116 -7.67 -4.69 -6.89
CA ALA A 116 -8.78 -3.73 -6.80
C ALA A 116 -9.63 -3.97 -5.54
N THR A 117 -10.02 -5.23 -5.30
CA THR A 117 -10.87 -5.60 -4.17
C THR A 117 -10.16 -5.36 -2.84
N VAL A 118 -8.90 -5.81 -2.75
CA VAL A 118 -8.11 -5.75 -1.53
C VAL A 118 -7.75 -4.30 -1.17
N LEU A 119 -7.35 -3.47 -2.15
CA LEU A 119 -7.06 -2.06 -1.90
C LEU A 119 -8.30 -1.30 -1.43
N LEU A 120 -9.45 -1.51 -2.06
CA LEU A 120 -10.70 -0.85 -1.66
C LEU A 120 -11.13 -1.26 -0.26
N LYS A 121 -11.08 -2.56 0.05
CA LYS A 121 -11.37 -3.06 1.40
C LYS A 121 -10.45 -2.42 2.44
N TYR A 122 -9.15 -2.41 2.18
CA TYR A 122 -8.18 -1.82 3.10
C TYR A 122 -8.39 -0.32 3.32
N VAL A 123 -8.66 0.43 2.25
CA VAL A 123 -8.93 1.88 2.30
C VAL A 123 -10.16 2.18 3.14
N ASN A 124 -11.23 1.41 2.95
CA ASN A 124 -12.47 1.52 3.71
C ASN A 124 -12.25 1.20 5.20
N ASP A 125 -11.64 0.05 5.49
CA ASP A 125 -11.47 -0.45 6.86
C ASP A 125 -10.48 0.41 7.68
N SER A 126 -9.50 1.03 7.01
CA SER A 126 -8.44 1.83 7.66
C SER A 126 -8.71 3.34 7.68
N GLY A 127 -9.88 3.79 7.20
CA GLY A 127 -10.23 5.21 7.13
C GLY A 127 -9.26 6.05 6.28
N ILE A 128 -8.71 5.47 5.21
CA ILE A 128 -7.80 6.17 4.30
C ILE A 128 -8.60 7.18 3.48
N LYS A 129 -8.16 8.44 3.47
CA LYS A 129 -8.83 9.53 2.76
C LYS A 129 -8.25 9.79 1.37
N SER A 130 -7.06 9.27 1.08
CA SER A 130 -6.40 9.46 -0.21
C SER A 130 -5.68 8.19 -0.64
N LEU A 131 -6.17 7.56 -1.70
CA LEU A 131 -5.52 6.44 -2.37
C LEU A 131 -4.86 6.94 -3.66
N VAL A 132 -3.55 6.77 -3.78
CA VAL A 132 -2.78 7.15 -4.97
C VAL A 132 -2.45 5.89 -5.77
N LEU A 133 -2.82 5.89 -7.05
CA LEU A 133 -2.59 4.79 -7.99
C LEU A 133 -1.71 5.25 -9.14
N GLY A 134 -0.78 4.39 -9.56
CA GLY A 134 -0.02 4.58 -10.79
C GLY A 134 -0.86 4.20 -12.01
N SER A 135 -0.78 5.00 -13.08
CA SER A 135 -1.30 4.64 -14.38
C SER A 135 -0.17 4.36 -15.35
N TYR A 136 -0.36 3.35 -16.19
CA TYR A 136 0.53 3.03 -17.31
C TYR A 136 -0.32 2.74 -18.54
N SER A 137 -0.23 3.62 -19.53
CA SER A 137 -0.74 3.37 -20.88
C SER A 137 0.43 2.94 -21.76
N PRO A 138 0.50 1.69 -22.23
CA PRO A 138 1.37 1.38 -23.36
C PRO A 138 0.88 2.22 -24.55
N ASN A 139 1.76 2.99 -25.18
CA ASN A 139 1.39 3.77 -26.36
C ASN A 139 0.93 2.79 -27.46
N TYR A 140 -0.38 2.68 -27.67
CA TYR A 140 -0.97 1.78 -28.68
C TYR A 140 -1.11 2.48 -30.05
N PHE A 141 -0.76 3.77 -30.13
CA PHE A 141 -0.79 4.54 -31.37
C PHE A 141 0.61 5.08 -31.67
N SER A 142 1.42 4.26 -32.33
CA SER A 142 2.48 4.74 -33.20
C SER A 142 1.96 4.61 -34.63
N SER A 143 1.43 5.72 -35.16
CA SER A 143 1.10 5.92 -36.57
C SER A 143 2.36 6.02 -37.41
#